data_AF-A0A6L3UZU0-F1
#
_entry.id   AF-A0A6L3UZU0-F1
#
_cell.length_a   1.000
_cell.length_b   1.000
_cell.length_c   1.000
_cell.angle_alpha   90.00
_cell.angle_beta   90.00
_cell.angle_gamma   90.00
#
_symmetry.space_group_name_H-M   'P 1'
#
loop_
_entity.id
_entity.type
_entity.pdbx_description
1 polymer ?
#
loop_
_entity_poly.entity_id
_entity_poly.type
_entity_poly.pdbx_seq_one_letter_code
_entity_poly.pdbx_strand_id
1 'polypeptide(L)'
;MVPIGISQGNNKWFKGQYMKELAPTWPMLKMNQEDYDKEFFKILSKLDAREIYDNLPDNAVLLCYEKFNDKCHRRAVAEWLEKELGIEVCEYGLKREESFPYAECCEANKGKLRKPENKEQPKQEYQGKMSFEEWMKSGIGGTRPDLFDVEQLPAVKARRASMKREQEKKLGGLV
;
A
#
# COMPACT_ATOMS: atom_id res chain seq x y z
N MET A 1 -6.85 -6.49 19.80
CA MET A 1 -7.82 -6.48 18.69
C MET A 1 -9.20 -6.28 19.28
N VAL A 2 -10.01 -5.38 18.70
CA VAL A 2 -11.38 -5.14 19.16
C VAL A 2 -12.33 -5.41 17.98
N PRO A 3 -13.11 -6.50 18.01
CA PRO A 3 -14.06 -6.77 16.94
C PRO A 3 -15.25 -5.80 16.98
N ILE A 4 -15.64 -5.25 15.82
CA ILE A 4 -16.76 -4.33 15.64
C ILE A 4 -17.67 -4.87 14.55
N GLY A 5 -18.92 -5.15 14.88
CA GLY A 5 -19.91 -5.59 13.89
C GLY A 5 -20.44 -4.43 13.06
N ILE A 6 -20.41 -4.53 11.74
CA ILE A 6 -21.03 -3.55 10.84
C ILE A 6 -22.23 -4.13 10.08
N SER A 7 -22.64 -5.35 10.44
CA SER A 7 -23.80 -6.00 9.83
C SER A 7 -25.12 -5.46 10.37
N GLN A 8 -26.17 -5.48 9.53
CA GLN A 8 -27.50 -5.04 9.95
C GLN A 8 -28.12 -5.96 11.02
N GLY A 9 -28.01 -7.28 10.84
CA GLY A 9 -28.44 -8.26 11.84
C GLY A 9 -27.41 -8.47 12.94
N ASN A 10 -27.85 -8.51 14.19
CA ASN A 10 -27.01 -8.96 15.31
C ASN A 10 -26.98 -10.48 15.31
N ASN A 11 -25.80 -11.09 15.38
CA ASN A 11 -25.74 -12.53 15.58
C ASN A 11 -26.03 -12.83 17.06
N LYS A 12 -26.41 -14.07 17.37
CA LYS A 12 -26.70 -14.47 18.75
C LYS A 12 -25.45 -14.71 19.61
N TRP A 13 -24.29 -14.86 18.97
CA TRP A 13 -23.06 -15.39 19.58
C TRP A 13 -21.97 -14.34 19.82
N PHE A 14 -22.05 -13.21 19.13
CA PHE A 14 -21.18 -12.05 19.29
C PHE A 14 -21.93 -10.99 20.10
N LYS A 15 -21.36 -10.66 21.26
CA LYS A 15 -21.89 -9.65 22.18
C LYS A 15 -21.08 -8.36 22.16
N GLY A 16 -20.30 -8.15 21.10
CA GLY A 16 -19.46 -6.96 20.95
C GLY A 16 -20.24 -5.76 20.42
N GLN A 17 -19.53 -4.67 20.20
CA GLN A 17 -20.10 -3.42 19.70
C GLN A 17 -20.50 -3.55 18.23
N TYR A 18 -21.53 -2.81 17.86
CA TYR A 18 -21.99 -2.70 16.48
C TYR A 18 -22.04 -1.23 16.07
N MET A 19 -21.46 -0.91 14.92
CA MET A 19 -21.58 0.41 14.29
C MET A 19 -22.60 0.31 13.16
N LYS A 20 -23.84 0.74 13.45
CA LYS A 20 -24.98 0.60 12.53
C LYS A 20 -24.99 1.67 11.44
N GLU A 21 -24.22 2.73 11.61
CA GLU A 21 -23.97 3.79 10.63
C GLU A 21 -23.28 3.22 9.37
N LEU A 22 -22.44 2.19 9.56
CA LEU A 22 -21.74 1.48 8.48
C LEU A 22 -22.52 0.27 7.96
N ALA A 23 -23.70 -0.01 8.52
CA ALA A 23 -24.53 -1.14 8.10
C ALA A 23 -25.40 -0.77 6.90
N PRO A 24 -25.59 -1.68 5.94
CA PRO A 24 -26.60 -1.49 4.91
C PRO A 24 -27.99 -1.49 5.53
N THR A 25 -28.92 -0.75 4.91
CA THR A 25 -30.31 -0.73 5.38
C THR A 25 -31.04 -2.04 5.02
N TRP A 26 -32.10 -2.39 5.77
CA TRP A 26 -32.90 -3.60 5.50
C TRP A 26 -33.45 -3.70 4.06
N PRO A 27 -33.93 -2.61 3.42
CA PRO A 27 -34.35 -2.66 2.01
C PRO A 27 -33.24 -3.04 1.05
N MET A 28 -32.00 -2.60 1.31
CA MET A 28 -30.85 -2.86 0.44
C MET A 28 -30.52 -4.36 0.35
N LEU A 29 -30.79 -5.12 1.40
CA LEU A 29 -30.54 -6.57 1.41
C LEU A 29 -31.39 -7.35 0.40
N LYS A 30 -32.40 -6.71 -0.21
CA LYS A 30 -33.27 -7.29 -1.24
C LYS A 30 -33.00 -6.72 -2.64
N MET A 31 -32.08 -5.76 -2.76
CA MET A 31 -31.73 -5.16 -4.04
C MET A 31 -30.80 -6.06 -4.85
N ASN A 32 -30.72 -5.84 -6.16
CA ASN A 32 -29.63 -6.38 -6.96
C ASN A 32 -28.31 -5.68 -6.57
N GLN A 33 -27.18 -6.24 -6.98
CA GLN A 33 -25.86 -5.76 -6.58
C GLN A 33 -25.58 -4.31 -7.03
N GLU A 34 -26.03 -3.93 -8.22
CA GLU A 34 -25.74 -2.60 -8.77
C GLU A 34 -26.49 -1.51 -7.99
N ASP A 35 -27.77 -1.72 -7.70
CA ASP A 35 -28.57 -0.80 -6.89
C ASP A 35 -28.11 -0.78 -5.44
N TYR A 36 -27.69 -1.94 -4.90
CA TYR A 36 -27.07 -2.03 -3.59
C TYR A 36 -25.82 -1.14 -3.49
N ASP A 37 -24.89 -1.28 -4.44
CA ASP A 37 -23.64 -0.52 -4.45
C ASP A 37 -23.92 0.98 -4.52
N LYS A 38 -24.81 1.41 -5.42
CA LYS A 38 -25.22 2.82 -5.57
C LYS A 38 -25.77 3.41 -4.27
N GLU A 39 -26.72 2.73 -3.63
CA GLU A 39 -27.32 3.23 -2.39
C GLU A 39 -26.35 3.13 -1.20
N PHE A 40 -25.48 2.11 -1.15
CA PHE A 40 -24.49 1.99 -0.07
C PHE A 40 -23.44 3.09 -0.14
N PHE A 41 -22.88 3.36 -1.32
CA PHE A 41 -21.91 4.46 -1.48
C PHE A 41 -22.53 5.83 -1.20
N LYS A 42 -23.84 6.00 -1.42
CA LYS A 42 -24.60 7.21 -1.05
C LYS A 42 -24.82 7.34 0.47
N ILE A 43 -24.81 6.24 1.22
CA ILE A 43 -24.77 6.29 2.69
C ILE A 43 -23.38 6.75 3.11
N LEU A 44 -22.33 6.10 2.61
CA LEU A 44 -20.94 6.45 2.94
C LEU A 44 -20.59 7.90 2.56
N SER A 45 -21.11 8.43 1.46
CA SER A 45 -20.85 9.81 1.02
C SER A 45 -21.44 10.88 1.96
N LYS A 46 -22.31 10.49 2.89
CA LYS A 46 -22.90 11.40 3.89
C LYS A 46 -22.18 11.33 5.24
N LEU A 47 -21.31 10.34 5.43
CA LEU A 47 -20.56 10.15 6.65
C LEU A 47 -19.22 10.87 6.56
N ASP A 48 -18.70 11.32 7.69
CA ASP A 48 -17.34 11.82 7.80
C ASP A 48 -16.40 10.64 8.11
N ALA A 49 -15.50 10.32 7.17
CA ALA A 49 -14.55 9.22 7.32
C ALA A 49 -13.63 9.42 8.53
N ARG A 50 -13.25 10.66 8.85
CA ARG A 50 -12.39 10.97 9.98
C ARG A 50 -13.10 10.75 11.30
N GLU A 51 -14.35 11.20 11.39
CA GLU A 51 -15.18 10.96 12.58
C GLU A 51 -15.41 9.46 12.82
N ILE A 52 -15.73 8.70 11.77
CA ILE A 52 -15.88 7.25 11.86
C ILE A 52 -14.58 6.59 12.33
N TYR A 53 -13.44 7.00 11.78
CA TYR A 53 -12.14 6.45 12.14
C TYR A 53 -11.76 6.76 13.59
N ASP A 54 -11.96 8.02 14.03
CA ASP A 54 -11.63 8.45 15.39
C ASP A 54 -12.55 7.79 16.44
N ASN A 55 -13.75 7.36 16.05
CA ASN A 55 -14.67 6.58 16.90
C ASN A 55 -14.34 5.08 16.96
N LEU A 56 -13.49 4.56 16.06
CA LEU A 56 -13.05 3.17 16.12
C LEU A 56 -12.03 2.98 17.25
N PRO A 57 -12.12 1.89 18.04
CA PRO A 57 -11.11 1.58 19.03
C PRO A 57 -9.78 1.17 18.37
N ASP A 58 -8.68 1.34 19.10
CA ASP A 58 -7.36 0.88 18.65
C ASP A 58 -7.38 -0.61 18.29
N ASN A 59 -6.81 -0.94 17.12
CA ASN A 59 -6.81 -2.28 16.54
C ASN A 59 -8.23 -2.85 16.34
N ALA A 60 -9.17 -2.01 15.89
CA ALA A 60 -10.50 -2.43 15.48
C ALA A 60 -10.45 -3.43 14.31
N VAL A 61 -11.34 -4.43 14.34
CA VAL A 61 -11.55 -5.39 13.24
C VAL A 61 -13.02 -5.36 12.86
N LEU A 62 -13.32 -4.90 11.64
CA LEU A 62 -14.69 -4.83 11.14
C LEU A 62 -15.21 -6.22 10.77
N LEU A 63 -16.35 -6.61 11.33
CA LEU A 63 -16.96 -7.91 11.15
C LEU A 63 -18.24 -7.82 10.32
N CYS A 64 -18.35 -8.75 9.37
CA CYS A 64 -19.60 -9.08 8.68
C CYS A 64 -19.71 -10.58 8.39
N TYR A 65 -20.82 -11.02 7.77
CA TYR A 65 -21.17 -12.42 7.51
C TYR A 65 -20.63 -12.98 6.21
N GLU A 66 -20.36 -12.14 5.20
CA GLU A 66 -19.90 -12.61 3.89
C GLU A 66 -18.46 -13.12 3.98
N LYS A 67 -18.08 -14.01 3.07
CA LYS A 67 -16.72 -14.56 3.04
C LYS A 67 -15.70 -13.52 2.57
N PHE A 68 -14.42 -13.79 2.78
CA PHE A 68 -13.32 -13.03 2.18
C PHE A 68 -13.47 -12.94 0.65
N ASN A 69 -13.21 -11.77 0.06
CA ASN A 69 -13.33 -11.49 -1.39
C ASN A 69 -14.70 -11.81 -2.05
N ASP A 70 -15.75 -11.90 -1.26
CA ASP A 70 -17.15 -11.83 -1.71
C ASP A 70 -17.59 -10.37 -1.87
N LYS A 71 -18.75 -10.10 -2.49
CA LYS A 71 -19.37 -8.76 -2.51
C LYS A 71 -19.84 -8.38 -1.09
N CYS A 72 -18.89 -7.98 -0.26
CA CYS A 72 -19.08 -7.64 1.14
C CYS A 72 -18.90 -6.15 1.39
N HIS A 73 -19.83 -5.53 2.11
CA HIS A 73 -19.73 -4.11 2.46
C HIS A 73 -18.54 -3.78 3.38
N ARG A 74 -17.98 -4.72 4.15
CA ARG A 74 -16.75 -4.45 4.92
C ARG A 74 -15.59 -4.07 4.01
N ARG A 75 -15.52 -4.66 2.82
CA ARG A 75 -14.49 -4.34 1.81
C ARG A 75 -14.76 -2.98 1.16
N ALA A 76 -16.03 -2.65 0.89
CA ALA A 76 -16.42 -1.32 0.42
C ALA A 76 -16.09 -0.22 1.46
N VAL A 77 -16.36 -0.46 2.74
CA VAL A 77 -16.01 0.46 3.84
C VAL A 77 -14.49 0.61 3.95
N ALA A 78 -13.73 -0.48 3.86
CA ALA A 78 -12.27 -0.43 3.87
C ALA A 78 -11.74 0.49 2.75
N GLU A 79 -12.17 0.27 1.50
CA GLU A 79 -11.72 1.11 0.37
C GLU A 79 -12.17 2.57 0.48
N TRP A 80 -13.35 2.82 1.05
CA TRP A 80 -13.79 4.16 1.34
C TRP A 80 -12.88 4.86 2.37
N LEU A 81 -12.53 4.19 3.47
CA LEU A 81 -11.59 4.74 4.46
C LEU A 81 -10.19 4.97 3.86
N GLU A 82 -9.69 4.02 3.05
CA GLU A 82 -8.42 4.15 2.33
C GLU A 82 -8.41 5.39 1.43
N LYS A 83 -9.51 5.61 0.69
CA LYS A 83 -9.65 6.73 -0.24
C LYS A 83 -9.73 8.07 0.48
N GLU A 84 -10.53 8.17 1.54
CA GLU A 84 -10.78 9.46 2.22
C GLU A 84 -9.64 9.85 3.17
N LEU A 85 -8.95 8.88 3.79
CA LEU A 85 -7.93 9.13 4.82
C LEU A 85 -6.49 8.84 4.34
N GLY A 86 -6.31 8.15 3.21
CA GLY A 86 -4.99 7.77 2.70
C GLY A 86 -4.27 6.73 3.56
N ILE A 87 -5.01 5.97 4.37
CA ILE A 87 -4.49 4.87 5.20
C ILE A 87 -4.60 3.53 4.44
N GLU A 88 -3.94 2.49 4.96
CA GLU A 88 -4.09 1.12 4.46
C GLU A 88 -5.02 0.32 5.38
N VAL A 89 -6.08 -0.29 4.83
CA VAL A 89 -7.04 -1.10 5.59
C VAL A 89 -7.05 -2.54 5.06
N CYS A 90 -6.28 -3.39 5.74
CA CYS A 90 -6.11 -4.79 5.39
C CYS A 90 -7.19 -5.69 6.00
N GLU A 91 -7.41 -6.84 5.35
CA GLU A 91 -8.15 -7.94 5.96
C GLU A 91 -7.30 -8.61 7.05
N TYR A 92 -7.94 -9.07 8.12
CA TYR A 92 -7.22 -9.51 9.32
C TYR A 92 -6.30 -10.70 9.02
N GLY A 93 -5.00 -10.52 9.31
CA GLY A 93 -3.98 -11.54 9.08
C GLY A 93 -3.46 -11.63 7.64
N LEU A 94 -3.86 -10.71 6.75
CA LEU A 94 -3.43 -10.64 5.36
C LEU A 94 -2.80 -9.28 5.05
N LYS A 95 -1.98 -9.22 4.00
CA LYS A 95 -1.51 -7.96 3.42
C LYS A 95 -2.55 -7.37 2.47
N ARG A 96 -2.45 -6.07 2.21
CA ARG A 96 -3.40 -5.37 1.35
C ARG A 96 -3.45 -5.92 -0.07
N GLU A 97 -2.32 -6.37 -0.60
CA GLU A 97 -2.18 -6.88 -1.96
C GLU A 97 -2.79 -8.27 -2.16
N GLU A 98 -3.00 -9.01 -1.06
CA GLU A 98 -3.59 -10.35 -1.07
C GLU A 98 -5.13 -10.30 -1.15
N SER A 99 -5.71 -9.10 -1.03
CA SER A 99 -7.15 -8.84 -1.13
C SER A 99 -7.52 -8.28 -2.50
N PHE A 100 -8.67 -8.70 -3.03
CA PHE A 100 -9.19 -8.12 -4.26
C PHE A 100 -9.80 -6.74 -3.99
N PRO A 101 -9.71 -5.80 -4.95
CA PRO A 101 -10.48 -4.57 -4.89
C PRO A 101 -11.99 -4.90 -4.88
N TYR A 102 -12.81 -4.06 -4.23
CA TYR A 102 -14.25 -4.29 -4.08
C TYR A 102 -14.96 -4.49 -5.44
N ALA A 103 -14.53 -3.74 -6.45
CA ALA A 103 -15.02 -3.88 -7.83
C ALA A 103 -14.83 -5.30 -8.37
N GLU A 104 -13.73 -5.96 -8.02
CA GLU A 104 -13.35 -7.31 -8.47
C GLU A 104 -13.82 -8.43 -7.52
N CYS A 105 -14.31 -8.09 -6.32
CA CYS A 105 -14.92 -9.06 -5.43
C CYS A 105 -16.17 -9.66 -6.08
N CYS A 106 -16.23 -10.99 -6.16
CA CYS A 106 -17.32 -11.71 -6.80
C CYS A 106 -17.32 -13.17 -6.35
N GLU A 107 -18.38 -13.92 -6.69
CA GLU A 107 -18.49 -15.34 -6.32
C GLU A 107 -17.29 -16.17 -6.85
N ALA A 108 -16.71 -15.82 -7.99
CA ALA A 108 -15.54 -16.51 -8.53
C ALA A 108 -14.25 -16.27 -7.70
N ASN A 109 -14.13 -15.13 -7.02
CA ASN A 109 -12.97 -14.72 -6.23
C ASN A 109 -13.14 -14.99 -4.73
N LYS A 110 -14.34 -15.37 -4.31
CA LYS A 110 -14.70 -15.68 -2.94
C LYS A 110 -13.77 -16.70 -2.28
N GLY A 111 -13.18 -16.30 -1.16
CA GLY A 111 -12.26 -17.09 -0.34
C GLY A 111 -10.86 -17.27 -0.93
N LYS A 112 -10.58 -16.72 -2.11
CA LYS A 112 -9.27 -16.85 -2.77
C LYS A 112 -8.38 -15.67 -2.43
N LEU A 113 -7.10 -15.91 -2.24
CA LEU A 113 -6.11 -14.83 -2.16
C LEU A 113 -5.86 -14.27 -3.57
N ARG A 114 -5.75 -12.95 -3.67
CA ARG A 114 -5.22 -12.31 -4.86
C ARG A 114 -3.74 -12.66 -4.93
N LYS A 115 -3.31 -13.28 -6.03
CA LYS A 115 -1.89 -13.39 -6.32
C LYS A 115 -1.45 -11.99 -6.74
N PRO A 116 -0.54 -11.33 -6.01
CA PRO A 116 0.02 -10.09 -6.52
C PRO A 116 0.60 -10.42 -7.89
N GLU A 117 0.25 -9.62 -8.91
CA GLU A 117 0.98 -9.66 -10.17
C GLU A 117 2.45 -9.62 -9.79
N ASN A 118 3.23 -10.57 -10.32
CA ASN A 118 4.66 -10.62 -10.09
C ASN A 118 5.18 -9.26 -10.55
N LYS A 119 5.35 -8.30 -9.63
CA LYS A 119 6.15 -7.11 -9.85
C LYS A 119 7.60 -7.58 -9.85
N GLU A 120 7.93 -8.51 -10.76
CA GLU A 120 9.19 -8.44 -11.44
C GLU A 120 9.14 -7.09 -12.16
N GLN A 121 9.49 -6.03 -11.44
CA GLN A 121 10.16 -4.92 -12.08
C GLN A 121 11.17 -5.59 -13.00
N PRO A 122 11.13 -5.35 -14.33
CA PRO A 122 12.12 -5.93 -15.20
C PRO A 122 13.46 -5.56 -14.59
N LYS A 123 14.18 -6.56 -14.07
CA LYS A 123 15.58 -6.41 -13.74
C LYS A 123 16.19 -6.16 -15.11
N GLN A 124 16.29 -4.89 -15.47
CA GLN A 124 16.93 -4.48 -16.69
C GLN A 124 18.37 -4.94 -16.50
N GLU A 125 18.69 -6.09 -17.07
CA GLU A 125 20.01 -6.67 -17.04
C GLU A 125 20.90 -5.69 -17.79
N TYR A 126 21.53 -4.80 -17.02
CA TYR A 126 22.31 -3.71 -17.58
C TYR A 126 23.63 -4.30 -18.07
N GLN A 127 23.64 -4.75 -19.32
CA GLN A 127 24.84 -5.18 -20.01
C GLN A 127 25.67 -3.94 -20.38
N GLY A 128 26.57 -3.53 -19.50
CA GLY A 128 27.65 -2.61 -19.81
C GLY A 128 27.80 -1.46 -18.81
N LYS A 129 29.03 -1.23 -18.36
CA LYS A 129 29.39 -0.06 -17.56
C LYS A 129 29.27 1.18 -18.45
N MET A 130 28.21 1.96 -18.30
CA MET A 130 28.10 3.26 -18.95
C MET A 130 28.92 4.29 -18.16
N SER A 131 29.57 5.23 -18.83
CA SER A 131 30.37 6.26 -18.15
C SER A 131 29.48 7.31 -17.48
N PHE A 132 29.98 7.97 -16.43
CA PHE A 132 29.25 9.01 -15.70
C PHE A 132 28.80 10.18 -16.60
N GLU A 133 29.59 10.51 -17.63
CA GLU A 133 29.27 11.59 -18.57
C GLU A 133 28.11 11.22 -19.51
N GLU A 134 28.04 9.97 -19.95
CA GLU A 134 26.93 9.46 -20.76
C GLU A 134 25.63 9.42 -19.94
N TRP A 135 25.72 9.14 -18.64
CA TRP A 135 24.58 9.17 -17.74
C TRP A 135 24.06 10.58 -17.47
N MET A 136 24.95 11.56 -17.26
CA MET A 136 24.52 12.96 -17.09
C MET A 136 23.79 13.50 -18.34
N LYS A 137 24.14 12.99 -19.52
CA LYS A 137 23.50 13.37 -20.80
C LYS A 137 22.19 12.63 -21.07
N SER A 138 21.95 11.47 -20.45
CA SER A 138 20.75 10.66 -20.69
C SER A 138 19.49 11.20 -20.02
N GLY A 139 19.62 12.21 -19.15
CA GLY A 139 18.47 12.87 -18.51
C GLY A 139 17.78 12.02 -17.43
N ILE A 140 18.37 10.89 -17.04
CA ILE A 140 17.88 10.01 -15.97
C ILE A 140 18.22 10.67 -14.62
N GLY A 141 17.45 11.66 -14.21
CA GLY A 141 17.69 12.40 -12.96
C GLY A 141 17.49 11.55 -11.71
N GLY A 142 18.55 11.33 -10.93
CA GLY A 142 18.50 10.77 -9.57
C GLY A 142 19.84 10.20 -9.07
N THR A 143 20.16 10.33 -7.78
CA THR A 143 21.41 9.78 -7.21
C THR A 143 21.27 8.30 -6.90
N ARG A 144 21.71 7.42 -7.81
CA ARG A 144 21.87 5.98 -7.60
C ARG A 144 23.35 5.60 -7.53
N PRO A 145 23.95 5.49 -6.32
CA PRO A 145 25.38 5.25 -6.15
C PRO A 145 25.84 3.87 -6.65
N ASP A 146 24.90 2.93 -6.79
CA ASP A 146 25.11 1.54 -7.23
C ASP A 146 25.43 1.41 -8.73
N LEU A 147 25.19 2.46 -9.52
CA LEU A 147 25.32 2.42 -10.98
C LEU A 147 26.67 2.94 -11.52
N PHE A 148 27.58 3.39 -10.65
CA PHE A 148 28.88 3.93 -11.05
C PHE A 148 30.04 3.21 -10.38
N ASP A 149 31.14 3.07 -11.10
CA ASP A 149 32.43 2.76 -10.49
C ASP A 149 32.89 3.97 -9.66
N VAL A 150 32.58 3.95 -8.36
CA VAL A 150 32.80 5.05 -7.41
C VAL A 150 34.27 5.47 -7.37
N GLU A 151 35.21 4.56 -7.66
CA GLU A 151 36.64 4.87 -7.76
C GLU A 151 36.96 5.83 -8.90
N GLN A 152 36.11 5.86 -9.93
CA GLN A 152 36.36 6.65 -11.12
C GLN A 152 35.80 8.07 -11.07
N LEU A 153 35.01 8.39 -10.04
CA LEU A 153 34.41 9.71 -9.89
C LEU A 153 35.48 10.80 -9.80
N PRO A 154 35.28 11.96 -10.46
CA PRO A 154 36.28 13.04 -10.50
C PRO A 154 36.71 13.50 -9.10
N ALA A 155 35.76 13.58 -8.16
CA ALA A 155 36.02 13.95 -6.78
C ALA A 155 36.93 12.94 -6.05
N VAL A 156 36.74 11.64 -6.31
CA VAL A 156 37.54 10.56 -5.70
C VAL A 156 38.95 10.52 -6.30
N LYS A 157 39.07 10.68 -7.62
CA LYS A 157 40.36 10.80 -8.31
C LYS A 157 41.15 12.03 -7.83
N ALA A 158 40.51 13.18 -7.69
CA ALA A 158 41.13 14.40 -7.19
C ALA A 158 41.64 14.23 -5.75
N ARG A 159 40.87 13.56 -4.89
CA ARG A 159 41.27 13.27 -3.50
C ARG A 159 42.48 12.34 -3.43
N ARG A 160 42.52 11.29 -4.25
CA ARG A 160 43.69 10.37 -4.35
C ARG A 160 44.93 11.09 -4.90
N ALA A 161 44.77 11.95 -5.91
CA ALA A 161 45.89 12.74 -6.43
C ALA A 161 46.47 13.71 -5.39
N SER A 162 45.60 14.34 -4.59
CA SER A 162 46.03 15.19 -3.47
C SER A 162 46.77 14.40 -2.40
N MET A 163 46.27 13.22 -2.02
CA MET A 163 46.91 12.35 -1.03
C MET A 163 48.27 11.83 -1.50
N LYS A 164 48.42 11.47 -2.78
CA LYS A 164 49.72 11.08 -3.36
C LYS A 164 50.72 12.23 -3.33
N ARG A 165 50.32 13.45 -3.72
CA ARG A 165 51.18 14.64 -3.66
C ARG A 165 51.61 14.98 -2.22
N GLU A 166 50.75 14.72 -1.24
CA GLU A 166 51.05 14.96 0.17
C GLU A 166 51.99 13.89 0.74
N GLN A 167 51.86 12.63 0.33
CA GLN A 167 52.81 11.57 0.66
C GLN A 167 54.18 11.79 0.02
N GLU A 168 54.23 12.21 -1.24
CA GLU A 168 55.47 12.53 -1.96
C GLU A 168 56.21 13.72 -1.32
N LYS A 169 55.48 14.74 -0.85
CA LYS A 169 56.07 15.86 -0.07
C LYS A 169 56.64 15.42 1.28
N LYS A 170 56.03 14.43 1.95
CA LYS A 170 56.53 13.88 3.21
C LYS A 170 57.76 12.99 3.02
N LEU A 171 57.87 12.30 1.88
CA LEU A 171 59.01 11.44 1.54
C LEU A 171 60.18 12.19 0.89
N GLY A 172 59.93 13.32 0.21
CA GLY A 172 60.94 14.15 -0.43
C GLY A 172 61.61 15.20 0.48
N GLY A 173 61.25 15.27 1.76
CA GLY A 173 61.85 16.18 2.76
C GLY A 173 63.00 15.56 3.58
N LEU A 174 63.53 14.42 3.14
CA LEU A 174 64.61 13.68 3.79
C LEU A 174 65.80 13.58 2.81
N VAL A 175 66.43 14.73 2.53
CA VAL A 175 67.83 14.84 2.10
C VAL A 175 68.41 16.09 2.75
#